data_AF-A0A4U9D3Z8-F1
#
_entry.id   AF-A0A4U9D3Z8-F1
#
_cell.length_a   1.000
_cell.length_b   1.000
_cell.length_c   1.000
_cell.angle_alpha   90.00
_cell.angle_beta   90.00
_cell.angle_gamma   90.00
#
_symmetry.space_group_name_H-M   'P 1'
#
loop_
_entity.id
_entity.type
_entity.pdbx_description
1 polymer ?
#
loop_
_entity_poly.entity_id
_entity_poly.type
_entity_poly.pdbx_seq_one_letter_code
_entity_poly.pdbx_strand_id
1 'polypeptide(L)'
;MLAHCAAQAGETQRAAACYQRASLGGASLDAGRYYNDQPADYLFWQGMALRKSGDVQQADRHFHHFIDWARRHRDDVPDADFFAVSLPDLVVLDVPAAQQHRQHCLFIEALGYLGLGNMADYRQAIQQLLVINPAHDKAHLIDHALQSGIFS
;
A
#
# COMPACT_ATOMS: atom_id res chain seq x y z
N MET A 1 0.09 -4.90 -12.60
CA MET A 1 0.29 -4.37 -13.98
C MET A 1 -0.01 -5.37 -15.08
N LEU A 2 0.55 -6.59 -15.10
CA LEU A 2 0.31 -7.55 -16.22
C LEU A 2 -1.18 -7.80 -16.52
N ALA A 3 -1.99 -7.99 -15.46
CA ALA A 3 -3.44 -8.17 -15.62
C ALA A 3 -4.12 -6.95 -16.25
N HIS A 4 -3.68 -5.73 -15.89
CA HIS A 4 -4.21 -4.48 -16.44
C HIS A 4 -3.86 -4.33 -17.93
N CYS A 5 -2.60 -4.58 -18.31
CA CYS A 5 -2.19 -4.52 -19.72
C CYS A 5 -2.93 -5.56 -20.57
N ALA A 6 -3.08 -6.80 -20.08
CA ALA A 6 -3.85 -7.84 -20.75
C ALA A 6 -5.33 -7.42 -20.91
N ALA A 7 -5.92 -6.78 -19.90
CA ALA A 7 -7.28 -6.27 -19.98
C ALA A 7 -7.41 -5.16 -21.04
N GLN A 8 -6.46 -4.22 -21.09
CA GLN A 8 -6.42 -3.15 -22.11
C GLN A 8 -6.25 -3.70 -23.54
N ALA A 9 -5.52 -4.81 -23.68
CA ALA A 9 -5.36 -5.51 -24.97
C ALA A 9 -6.57 -6.38 -25.36
N GLY A 10 -7.61 -6.47 -24.52
CA GLY A 10 -8.78 -7.34 -24.74
C GLY A 10 -8.54 -8.82 -24.43
N GLU A 11 -7.38 -9.19 -23.87
CA GLU A 11 -6.99 -10.55 -23.50
C GLU A 11 -7.64 -10.98 -22.17
N THR A 12 -8.97 -11.07 -22.15
CA THR A 12 -9.78 -11.29 -20.92
C THR A 12 -9.38 -12.53 -20.11
N GLN A 13 -9.12 -13.66 -20.76
CA GLN A 13 -8.70 -14.88 -20.08
C GLN A 13 -7.33 -14.72 -19.39
N ARG A 14 -6.39 -14.06 -20.06
CA ARG A 14 -5.04 -13.82 -19.51
C ARG A 14 -5.10 -12.82 -18.36
N ALA A 15 -5.90 -11.76 -18.50
CA ALA A 15 -6.14 -10.80 -17.44
C ALA A 15 -6.70 -11.48 -16.19
N ALA A 16 -7.73 -12.32 -16.34
CA ALA A 16 -8.32 -13.08 -15.24
C ALA A 16 -7.30 -14.00 -14.55
N ALA A 17 -6.49 -14.75 -15.31
CA ALA A 17 -5.44 -15.59 -14.75
C ALA A 17 -4.38 -14.79 -13.97
N CYS A 18 -4.01 -13.61 -14.48
CA CYS A 18 -3.09 -12.72 -13.78
C CYS A 18 -3.69 -12.13 -12.50
N TYR A 19 -4.97 -11.74 -12.48
CA TYR A 19 -5.64 -11.27 -11.27
C TYR A 19 -5.74 -12.37 -10.21
N GLN A 20 -6.14 -13.58 -10.61
CA GLN A 20 -6.19 -14.74 -9.73
C GLN A 20 -4.84 -15.03 -9.07
N ARG A 21 -3.74 -14.95 -9.83
CA ARG A 21 -2.39 -15.11 -9.27
C ARG A 21 -2.02 -13.99 -8.31
N ALA A 22 -2.40 -12.75 -8.62
CA ALA A 22 -2.11 -11.59 -7.77
C ALA A 22 -2.93 -11.56 -6.47
N SER A 23 -4.07 -12.25 -6.41
CA SER A 23 -4.84 -12.40 -5.16
C SER A 23 -4.24 -13.41 -4.18
N LEU A 24 -3.30 -14.27 -4.61
CA LEU A 24 -2.66 -15.27 -3.76
C LEU A 24 -1.53 -14.67 -2.93
N GLY A 25 -1.29 -15.24 -1.74
CA GLY A 25 -0.19 -14.86 -0.85
C GLY A 25 -0.67 -14.49 0.55
N GLY A 26 0.27 -14.18 1.43
CA GLY A 26 -0.04 -13.59 2.74
C GLY A 26 -0.71 -12.23 2.59
N ALA A 27 -1.56 -11.88 3.56
CA ALA A 27 -2.28 -10.60 3.61
C ALA A 27 -1.96 -9.81 4.89
N SER A 28 -0.89 -10.17 5.60
CA SER A 28 -0.50 -9.51 6.84
C SER A 28 0.18 -8.18 6.54
N LEU A 29 -0.25 -7.12 7.21
CA LEU A 29 0.45 -5.84 7.21
C LEU A 29 1.50 -5.83 8.31
N ASP A 30 2.70 -5.38 7.95
CA ASP A 30 3.84 -5.27 8.85
C ASP A 30 4.32 -3.83 8.96
N ALA A 31 5.04 -3.52 10.04
CA ALA A 31 5.57 -2.18 10.28
C ALA A 31 6.81 -1.83 9.42
N GLY A 32 7.19 -2.70 8.47
CA GLY A 32 8.34 -2.47 7.58
C GLY A 32 9.68 -2.50 8.32
N ARG A 33 9.79 -3.33 9.36
CA ARG A 33 10.97 -3.46 10.23
C ARG A 33 12.07 -4.28 9.57
N TYR A 34 11.70 -5.23 8.73
CA TYR A 34 12.63 -6.15 8.09
C TYR A 34 12.60 -5.99 6.57
N TYR A 35 13.74 -6.20 5.92
CA TYR A 35 13.86 -6.10 4.46
C TYR A 35 12.94 -7.07 3.69
N ASN A 36 12.47 -8.13 4.36
CA ASN A 36 11.56 -9.14 3.83
C ASN A 36 10.09 -8.88 4.16
N ASP A 37 9.77 -7.83 4.91
CA ASP A 37 8.38 -7.44 5.18
C ASP A 37 7.70 -7.10 3.85
N GLN A 38 6.46 -7.59 3.68
CA GLN A 38 5.77 -7.39 2.43
C GLN A 38 5.36 -5.91 2.29
N PRO A 39 5.74 -5.24 1.18
CA PRO A 39 5.37 -3.84 1.00
C PRO A 39 3.84 -3.65 0.96
N ALA A 40 3.33 -2.65 1.66
CA ALA A 40 1.89 -2.38 1.74
C ALA A 40 1.24 -2.15 0.35
N ASP A 41 1.99 -1.60 -0.60
CA ASP A 41 1.54 -1.40 -1.97
C ASP A 41 1.31 -2.74 -2.72
N TYR A 42 2.04 -3.81 -2.38
CA TYR A 42 1.79 -5.13 -2.97
C TYR A 42 0.46 -5.71 -2.48
N LEU A 43 0.20 -5.55 -1.18
CA LEU A 43 -1.07 -5.95 -0.57
C LEU A 43 -2.23 -5.10 -1.11
N PHE A 44 -2.01 -3.83 -1.43
CA PHE A 44 -3.02 -3.02 -2.09
C PHE A 44 -3.37 -3.58 -3.48
N TRP A 45 -2.38 -3.96 -4.28
CA TRP A 45 -2.62 -4.61 -5.57
C TRP A 45 -3.31 -5.97 -5.44
N GLN A 46 -3.06 -6.73 -4.36
CA GLN A 46 -3.80 -7.95 -4.04
C GLN A 46 -5.29 -7.66 -3.85
N GLY A 47 -5.63 -6.62 -3.06
CA GLY A 47 -7.02 -6.17 -2.87
C GLY A 47 -7.68 -5.73 -4.19
N MET A 48 -6.95 -5.00 -5.03
CA MET A 48 -7.44 -4.61 -6.35
C MET A 48 -7.67 -5.83 -7.27
N ALA A 49 -6.83 -6.84 -7.19
CA ALA A 49 -6.98 -8.08 -7.95
C ALA A 49 -8.20 -8.90 -7.49
N LEU A 50 -8.45 -8.98 -6.18
CA LEU A 50 -9.67 -9.58 -5.63
C LEU A 50 -10.92 -8.89 -6.19
N ARG A 51 -10.94 -7.55 -6.15
CA ARG A 51 -12.05 -6.75 -6.67
C ARG A 51 -12.26 -6.97 -8.17
N LYS A 52 -11.20 -6.93 -8.98
CA LYS A 52 -11.28 -7.19 -10.44
C LYS A 52 -11.65 -8.63 -10.79
N SER A 53 -11.42 -9.59 -9.88
CA SER A 53 -11.86 -10.98 -10.03
C SER A 53 -13.33 -11.20 -9.63
N GLY A 54 -14.04 -10.16 -9.17
CA GLY A 54 -15.43 -10.24 -8.73
C GLY A 54 -15.61 -10.51 -7.23
N ASP A 55 -14.52 -10.70 -6.47
CA ASP A 55 -14.57 -10.96 -5.03
C ASP A 55 -14.58 -9.66 -4.21
N VAL A 56 -15.62 -8.86 -4.43
CA VAL A 56 -15.75 -7.50 -3.89
C VAL A 56 -15.77 -7.52 -2.35
N GLN A 57 -16.46 -8.51 -1.75
CA GLN A 57 -16.57 -8.58 -0.30
C GLN A 57 -15.22 -8.87 0.37
N GLN A 58 -14.40 -9.76 -0.21
CA GLN A 58 -13.05 -10.00 0.32
C GLN A 58 -12.15 -8.78 0.11
N ALA A 59 -12.23 -8.11 -1.04
CA ALA A 59 -11.50 -6.87 -1.27
C ALA A 59 -11.87 -5.79 -0.23
N ASP A 60 -13.15 -5.64 0.10
CA ASP A 60 -13.60 -4.65 1.10
C ASP A 60 -13.03 -4.97 2.47
N ARG A 61 -13.14 -6.22 2.92
CA ARG A 61 -12.56 -6.64 4.21
C ARG A 61 -11.04 -6.39 4.24
N HIS A 62 -10.36 -6.66 3.14
CA HIS A 62 -8.93 -6.43 2.98
C HIS A 62 -8.58 -4.94 3.15
N PHE A 63 -9.30 -4.03 2.50
CA PHE A 63 -9.04 -2.60 2.63
C PHE A 63 -9.49 -2.00 3.97
N HIS A 64 -10.53 -2.55 4.62
CA HIS A 64 -10.84 -2.19 6.00
C HIS A 64 -9.71 -2.62 6.96
N HIS A 65 -9.07 -3.77 6.71
CA HIS A 65 -7.94 -4.23 7.51
C HIS A 65 -6.76 -3.24 7.46
N PHE A 66 -6.51 -2.59 6.32
CA PHE A 66 -5.49 -1.51 6.21
C PHE A 66 -5.76 -0.37 7.17
N ILE A 67 -6.99 0.15 7.15
CA ILE A 67 -7.40 1.29 7.97
C ILE A 67 -7.31 0.92 9.46
N ASP A 68 -7.83 -0.26 9.82
CA ASP A 68 -7.79 -0.77 11.17
C ASP A 68 -6.36 -0.96 11.68
N TRP A 69 -5.48 -1.55 10.86
CA TRP A 69 -4.08 -1.76 11.20
C TRP A 69 -3.37 -0.43 11.43
N ALA A 70 -3.51 0.53 10.51
CA ALA A 70 -2.86 1.83 10.61
C ALA A 70 -3.32 2.63 11.83
N ARG A 71 -4.60 2.53 12.18
CA ARG A 71 -5.16 3.19 13.38
C ARG A 71 -4.64 2.56 14.68
N ARG A 72 -4.57 1.23 14.75
CA ARG A 72 -4.07 0.52 15.94
C ARG A 72 -2.60 0.80 16.20
N HIS A 73 -1.79 0.84 15.15
CA HIS A 73 -0.34 0.98 15.29
C HIS A 73 0.14 2.42 15.23
N ARG A 74 -0.74 3.42 15.04
CA ARG A 74 -0.34 4.83 14.82
C ARG A 74 0.66 5.37 15.84
N ASP A 75 0.48 4.99 17.10
CA ASP A 75 1.29 5.45 18.22
C ASP A 75 2.36 4.42 18.65
N ASP A 76 2.35 3.23 18.04
CA ASP A 76 3.26 2.10 18.34
C ASP A 76 4.51 2.19 17.47
N VAL A 77 5.34 3.21 17.71
CA VAL A 77 6.60 3.40 16.98
C VAL A 77 7.51 2.19 17.19
N PRO A 78 7.92 1.47 16.13
CA PRO A 78 8.90 0.40 16.24
C PRO A 78 10.21 0.87 16.87
N ASP A 79 10.72 0.10 17.83
CA ASP A 79 12.09 0.26 18.28
C ASP A 79 13.06 -0.03 17.13
N ALA A 80 14.12 0.77 17.02
CA ALA A 80 15.19 0.53 16.07
C ALA A 80 15.99 -0.68 16.54
N ASP A 81 15.67 -1.85 16.00
CA ASP A 81 16.40 -3.07 16.30
C ASP A 81 17.74 -3.03 15.57
N PHE A 82 18.82 -2.76 16.30
CA PHE A 82 20.19 -2.58 15.77
C PHE A 82 20.71 -3.80 14.98
N PHE A 83 20.03 -4.94 15.08
CA PHE A 83 20.31 -6.18 14.35
C PHE A 83 19.49 -6.39 13.07
N ALA A 84 18.61 -5.46 12.70
CA ALA A 84 18.08 -5.41 11.34
C ALA A 84 19.26 -5.11 10.39
N VAL A 85 19.87 -6.16 9.82
CA VAL A 85 21.10 -6.12 8.99
C VAL A 85 20.88 -5.41 7.64
N SER A 86 19.94 -4.47 7.58
CA SER A 86 19.44 -3.79 6.39
C SER A 86 19.58 -2.27 6.45
N LEU A 87 20.44 -1.72 7.30
CA LEU A 87 20.80 -0.29 7.22
C LEU A 87 22.16 -0.10 6.52
N PRO A 88 22.23 -0.08 5.19
CA PRO A 88 23.29 0.62 4.47
C PRO A 88 22.94 2.10 4.27
N ASP A 89 21.99 2.66 5.03
CA ASP A 89 21.75 4.10 5.02
C ASP A 89 22.78 4.78 5.91
N LEU A 90 23.47 5.79 5.35
CA LEU A 90 24.40 6.61 6.11
C LEU A 90 23.66 7.12 7.36
N VAL A 91 24.16 6.74 8.53
CA VAL A 91 23.80 7.18 9.90
C VAL A 91 23.65 8.73 10.04
N VAL A 92 24.04 9.47 9.01
CA VAL A 92 23.99 10.94 8.91
C VAL A 92 22.65 11.47 8.35
N LEU A 93 21.78 10.63 7.79
CA LEU A 93 20.51 11.03 7.12
C LEU A 93 19.23 10.61 7.85
N ASP A 94 19.31 10.07 9.07
CA ASP A 94 18.18 9.40 9.72
C ASP A 94 16.98 10.33 9.98
N VAL A 95 15.92 10.13 9.20
CA VAL A 95 14.57 10.55 9.57
C VAL A 95 14.20 9.80 10.86
N PRO A 96 13.76 10.47 11.94
CA PRO A 96 13.42 9.80 13.19
C PRO A 96 12.46 8.63 12.98
N ALA A 97 12.66 7.51 13.68
CA ALA A 97 11.81 6.32 13.56
C ALA A 97 10.31 6.64 13.72
N ALA A 98 9.97 7.54 14.62
CA ALA A 98 8.60 8.03 14.79
C ALA A 98 8.04 8.73 13.54
N GLN A 99 8.87 9.50 12.83
CA GLN A 99 8.48 10.17 11.59
C GLN A 99 8.38 9.18 10.42
N GLN A 100 9.26 8.17 10.34
CA GLN A 100 9.14 7.09 9.35
C GLN A 100 7.87 6.27 9.58
N HIS A 101 7.62 5.86 10.82
CA HIS A 101 6.43 5.10 11.20
C HIS A 101 5.13 5.86 10.94
N ARG A 102 5.12 7.16 11.24
CA ARG A 102 3.97 8.02 10.91
C ARG A 102 3.72 8.09 9.41
N GLN A 103 4.76 8.20 8.59
CA GLN A 103 4.62 8.16 7.12
C GLN A 103 4.03 6.82 6.67
N HIS A 104 4.55 5.71 7.19
CA HIS A 104 4.07 4.36 6.88
C HIS A 104 2.60 4.16 7.23
N CYS A 105 2.18 4.54 8.45
CA CYS A 105 0.78 4.46 8.87
C CYS A 105 -0.14 5.31 7.98
N LEU A 106 0.25 6.54 7.65
CA LEU A 106 -0.53 7.40 6.74
C LEU A 106 -0.65 6.80 5.34
N PHE A 107 0.42 6.19 4.83
CA PHE A 107 0.41 5.54 3.52
C PHE A 107 -0.51 4.31 3.50
N ILE A 108 -0.43 3.44 4.51
CA ILE A 108 -1.34 2.28 4.65
C ILE A 108 -2.79 2.74 4.76
N GLU A 109 -3.07 3.74 5.60
CA GLU A 109 -4.42 4.29 5.75
C GLU A 109 -4.96 4.86 4.43
N ALA A 110 -4.13 5.61 3.68
CA ALA A 110 -4.48 6.11 2.35
C ALA A 110 -4.84 4.96 1.38
N LEU A 111 -4.01 3.92 1.29
CA LEU A 111 -4.27 2.77 0.42
C LEU A 111 -5.59 2.06 0.78
N GLY A 112 -5.91 1.95 2.06
CA GLY A 112 -7.19 1.40 2.53
C GLY A 112 -8.39 2.22 2.05
N TYR A 113 -8.37 3.54 2.25
CA TYR A 113 -9.44 4.42 1.77
C TYR A 113 -9.57 4.40 0.24
N LEU A 114 -8.44 4.41 -0.48
CA LEU A 114 -8.44 4.33 -1.94
C LEU A 114 -9.10 3.05 -2.44
N GLY A 115 -8.75 1.91 -1.85
CA GLY A 115 -9.31 0.61 -2.23
C GLY A 115 -10.82 0.48 -1.99
N LEU A 116 -11.33 1.20 -0.98
CA LEU A 116 -12.77 1.32 -0.72
C LEU A 116 -13.47 2.38 -1.59
N GLY A 117 -12.72 3.14 -2.39
CA GLY A 117 -13.24 4.26 -3.18
C GLY A 117 -13.55 5.52 -2.36
N ASN A 118 -13.11 5.59 -1.10
CA ASN A 118 -13.28 6.75 -0.25
C ASN A 118 -12.23 7.83 -0.58
N MET A 119 -12.53 8.61 -1.61
CA MET A 119 -11.62 9.60 -2.16
C MET A 119 -11.33 10.78 -1.22
N ALA A 120 -12.26 11.13 -0.33
CA ALA A 120 -12.08 12.24 0.60
C ALA A 120 -10.99 11.90 1.62
N ASP A 121 -11.13 10.77 2.29
CA ASP A 121 -10.18 10.34 3.31
C ASP A 121 -8.83 9.93 2.72
N TYR A 122 -8.82 9.33 1.52
CA TYR A 122 -7.58 9.08 0.76
C TYR A 122 -6.77 10.38 0.56
N ARG A 123 -7.40 11.43 0.02
CA ARG A 123 -6.72 12.70 -0.26
C ARG A 123 -6.21 13.35 1.02
N GLN A 124 -6.99 13.28 2.09
CA GLN A 124 -6.57 13.81 3.39
C GLN A 124 -5.32 13.09 3.91
N ALA A 125 -5.29 11.76 3.87
CA ALA A 125 -4.16 10.96 4.33
C ALA A 125 -2.89 11.23 3.48
N ILE A 126 -3.02 11.26 2.15
CA ILE A 126 -1.91 11.59 1.24
C ILE A 126 -1.41 13.03 1.45
N GLN A 127 -2.31 14.00 1.63
CA GLN A 127 -1.90 15.37 1.91
C GLN A 127 -1.10 15.47 3.21
N GLN A 128 -1.55 14.79 4.27
CA GLN A 128 -0.81 14.73 5.54
C GLN A 128 0.56 14.06 5.37
N LEU A 129 0.62 12.98 4.58
CA LEU A 129 1.87 12.28 4.25
C LEU A 129 2.85 13.19 3.52
N LEU A 130 2.40 13.89 2.48
CA LEU A 130 3.25 14.76 1.65
C LEU A 130 3.66 16.06 2.36
N VAL A 131 2.95 16.49 3.39
CA VAL A 131 3.43 17.57 4.28
C VAL A 131 4.65 17.11 5.09
N ILE A 132 4.70 15.84 5.51
CA ILE A 132 5.82 15.27 6.28
C ILE A 132 6.99 14.91 5.37
N ASN A 133 6.69 14.33 4.20
CA ASN A 133 7.67 13.96 3.20
C ASN A 133 7.16 14.31 1.79
N PRO A 134 7.49 15.51 1.29
CA PRO A 134 7.09 15.95 -0.05
C PRO A 134 7.62 15.06 -1.18
N ALA A 135 8.68 14.29 -0.94
CA ALA A 135 9.31 13.42 -1.92
C ALA A 135 8.94 11.94 -1.75
N HIS A 136 7.85 11.63 -1.03
CA HIS A 136 7.43 10.24 -0.78
C HIS A 136 7.05 9.55 -2.10
N ASP A 137 7.97 8.74 -2.62
CA ASP A 137 7.94 8.11 -3.94
C ASP A 137 6.67 7.28 -4.19
N LYS A 138 6.29 6.40 -3.26
CA LYS A 138 5.12 5.53 -3.43
C LYS A 138 3.80 6.29 -3.42
N ALA A 139 3.71 7.40 -2.69
CA ALA A 139 2.52 8.25 -2.67
C ALA A 139 2.32 8.88 -4.04
N HIS A 140 3.38 9.46 -4.61
CA HIS A 140 3.37 10.02 -5.97
C HIS A 140 3.05 8.96 -7.03
N LEU A 141 3.59 7.75 -6.90
CA LEU A 141 3.31 6.65 -7.81
C LEU A 141 1.82 6.25 -7.80
N ILE A 142 1.21 6.13 -6.62
CA ILE A 142 -0.21 5.77 -6.46
C ILE A 142 -1.10 6.90 -7.00
N ASP A 143 -0.79 8.17 -6.72
CA ASP A 143 -1.51 9.31 -7.27
C ASP A 143 -1.45 9.33 -8.80
N HIS A 144 -0.27 9.11 -9.39
CA HIS A 144 -0.12 9.03 -10.83
C HIS A 144 -0.93 7.86 -11.43
N ALA A 145 -0.92 6.70 -10.79
CA ALA A 145 -1.70 5.54 -11.21
C ALA A 145 -3.21 5.81 -11.17
N LEU A 146 -3.67 6.54 -10.14
CA LEU A 146 -5.06 6.96 -10.01
C LEU A 146 -5.46 7.94 -11.12
N GLN A 147 -4.66 8.97 -11.37
CA GLN A 147 -4.91 9.96 -12.42
C GLN A 147 -4.89 9.35 -13.82
N SER A 148 -4.08 8.31 -14.01
CA SER A 148 -3.99 7.56 -15.27
C SER A 148 -5.13 6.55 -15.46
N GLY A 149 -6.06 6.43 -14.50
CA GLY A 149 -7.19 5.50 -14.59
C GLY A 149 -6.79 4.02 -14.47
N ILE A 150 -5.65 3.71 -13.84
CA ILE A 150 -5.20 2.31 -13.69
C ILE A 150 -6.12 1.52 -12.76
N PHE A 151 -6.75 2.21 -11.80
CA PHE A 151 -7.65 1.61 -10.81
C PHE A 151 -9.11 1.46 -11.26
N SER A 152 -9.52 2.18 -12.31
CA SER A 152 -10.86 2.12 -12.92
C SER A 152 -11.14 0.79 -13.59
#